data_AF-A0AA39D4L0-F1
#
_entry.id   AF-A0AA39D4L0-F1
#
_cell.length_a   1.000
_cell.length_b   1.000
_cell.length_c   1.000
_cell.angle_alpha   90.00
_cell.angle_beta   90.00
_cell.angle_gamma   90.00
#
_symmetry.space_group_name_H-M   'P 1'
#
loop_
_entity.id
_entity.type
_entity.pdbx_description
1 polymer ?
#
loop_
_entity_poly.entity_id
_entity_poly.type
_entity_poly.pdbx_seq_one_letter_code
_entity_poly.pdbx_strand_id
1 'polypeptide(L)'
;MKDAHAPLVSLFPLLLVCALVALRAPLALPPNLRPHSSPPIPNNKIITTIVDTTKARLKLQLSEISSSDVAPMSKARVYADVNVLRPKDYWDYESLTVQWGDQDDYEVVRKVGRGKYSEVFEGINVNSNERCIIKILKPVKKKKIKREIKILQNLCGGPNIVKLLDIVRDQHSKTPSLIFEYVNSTDFKVLYPTLTDYDIRYYIYELLKALDYCHSQGIMHRDVKPHNVMIDHELRKLRLIDWGLAEFYHPGKEYNVRVASRYFKGPELLVDLQDYDYSLDMWSLGCMFAGMVRFTTTVDLESFEGLIVPFTFFVFILIIISVLLTILLLFI
;
A
#
# COMPACT_ATOMS: atom_id res chain seq x y z
N MET A 1 -2.67 30.26 41.29
CA MET A 1 -1.45 31.08 41.07
C MET A 1 -0.25 30.22 41.39
N LYS A 2 0.75 29.94 40.54
CA LYS A 2 1.15 30.29 39.16
C LYS A 2 1.84 29.03 38.61
N ASP A 3 1.42 28.53 37.45
CA ASP A 3 2.13 28.55 36.16
C ASP A 3 3.53 27.92 36.12
N ALA A 4 3.63 26.82 35.37
CA ALA A 4 4.81 26.48 34.55
C ALA A 4 4.35 25.75 33.28
N HIS A 5 3.63 26.49 32.43
CA HIS A 5 3.50 26.17 31.01
C HIS A 5 4.89 26.20 30.36
N ALA A 6 5.40 25.05 29.92
CA ALA A 6 6.45 25.02 28.90
C ALA A 6 5.75 25.12 27.53
N PRO A 7 6.05 26.14 26.71
CA PRO A 7 5.31 26.40 25.49
C PRO A 7 5.78 25.50 24.35
N LEU A 8 4.80 24.94 23.64
CA LEU A 8 4.91 24.16 22.41
C LEU A 8 5.33 25.04 21.21
N VAL A 9 6.37 25.86 21.37
CA VAL A 9 6.72 26.95 20.43
C VAL A 9 7.97 26.66 19.56
N SER A 10 8.72 25.56 19.75
CA SER A 10 9.94 25.37 18.94
C SER A 10 9.79 24.58 17.63
N LEU A 11 8.62 23.99 17.33
CA LEU A 11 8.45 23.20 16.10
C LEU A 11 7.85 24.00 14.93
N PHE A 12 7.13 25.08 15.20
CA PHE A 12 6.43 25.85 14.16
C PHE A 12 7.36 26.63 13.20
N PRO A 13 8.44 27.29 13.67
CA PRO A 13 9.38 27.96 12.78
C PRO A 13 10.19 26.98 11.93
N LEU A 14 10.49 25.79 12.46
CA LEU A 14 11.23 24.73 11.75
C LEU A 14 10.36 24.07 10.67
N LEU A 15 9.06 23.87 10.96
CA LEU A 15 8.06 23.40 9.99
C LEU A 15 7.89 24.38 8.80
N LEU A 16 7.96 25.69 9.05
CA LEU A 16 7.87 26.72 8.01
C LEU A 16 9.14 26.78 7.13
N VAL A 17 10.33 26.62 7.73
CA VAL A 17 11.61 26.57 7.00
C VAL A 17 11.68 25.31 6.13
N CYS A 18 11.21 24.16 6.61
CA CYS A 18 11.17 22.92 5.82
C CYS A 18 10.16 23.00 4.66
N ALA A 19 9.00 23.64 4.85
CA ALA A 19 8.04 23.90 3.77
C ALA A 19 8.61 24.82 2.67
N LEU A 20 9.39 25.85 3.05
CA LEU A 20 10.04 26.77 2.11
C LEU A 20 11.22 26.13 1.35
N VAL A 21 11.88 25.13 1.93
CA VAL A 21 12.94 24.35 1.25
C VAL A 21 12.32 23.32 0.28
N ALA A 22 11.19 22.70 0.63
CA ALA A 22 10.44 21.82 -0.27
C ALA A 22 9.82 22.56 -1.47
N LEU A 23 9.43 23.82 -1.28
CA LEU A 23 8.98 24.73 -2.35
C LEU A 23 10.11 25.32 -3.21
N ARG A 24 11.38 25.03 -2.88
CA ARG A 24 12.57 25.47 -3.65
C ARG A 24 13.16 24.40 -4.57
N ALA A 25 12.48 23.27 -4.78
CA ALA A 25 12.79 22.41 -5.92
C ALA A 25 12.53 23.19 -7.22
N PRO A 26 13.46 23.20 -8.18
CA PRO A 26 13.40 24.12 -9.31
C PRO A 26 12.15 23.83 -10.15
N LEU A 27 11.22 24.79 -10.15
CA LEU A 27 10.24 24.93 -11.21
C LEU A 27 11.03 25.04 -12.52
N ALA A 28 10.85 24.07 -13.40
CA ALA A 28 11.31 24.17 -14.78
C ALA A 28 10.68 25.44 -15.38
N LEU A 29 11.50 26.48 -15.55
CA LEU A 29 11.12 27.69 -16.25
C LEU A 29 10.79 27.32 -17.70
N PRO A 30 9.63 27.75 -18.25
CA PRO A 30 9.43 27.71 -19.69
C PRO A 30 10.47 28.62 -20.37
N PRO A 31 10.95 28.27 -21.57
CA PRO A 31 12.02 29.00 -22.22
C PRO A 31 11.64 30.46 -22.50
N ASN A 32 12.55 31.37 -22.14
CA ASN A 32 12.50 32.80 -22.42
C ASN A 32 12.31 33.06 -23.93
N LEU A 33 11.12 33.53 -24.31
CA LEU A 33 10.92 34.23 -25.59
C LEU A 33 11.32 35.69 -25.39
N ARG A 34 12.38 36.12 -26.08
CA ARG A 34 12.82 37.52 -26.14
C ARG A 34 11.72 38.38 -26.78
N PRO A 35 11.45 39.61 -26.30
CA PRO A 35 10.60 40.53 -27.02
C PRO A 35 11.40 41.15 -28.17
N HIS A 36 11.14 40.70 -29.41
CA HIS A 36 11.48 41.49 -30.59
C HIS A 36 10.41 42.56 -30.80
N SER A 37 10.86 43.80 -30.90
CA SER A 37 10.09 44.98 -31.26
C SER A 37 9.43 44.83 -32.63
N SER A 38 8.13 45.10 -32.71
CA SER A 38 7.40 45.26 -33.98
C SER A 38 7.26 46.75 -34.33
N PRO A 39 7.56 47.18 -35.58
CA PRO A 39 7.12 48.48 -36.09
C PRO A 39 5.65 48.40 -36.56
N PRO A 40 4.97 49.54 -36.81
CA PRO A 40 3.52 49.54 -37.02
C PRO A 40 3.11 49.52 -38.50
N ILE A 41 1.78 49.35 -38.73
CA ILE A 41 0.96 49.71 -39.92
C ILE A 41 0.82 48.58 -41.00
N PRO A 42 -0.25 48.47 -41.84
CA PRO A 42 -1.65 48.93 -41.84
C PRO A 42 -2.73 47.82 -42.04
N ASN A 43 -3.98 48.28 -42.00
CA ASN A 43 -5.26 47.64 -42.34
C ASN A 43 -5.38 46.76 -43.60
N ASN A 44 -6.23 45.73 -43.45
CA ASN A 44 -7.20 45.12 -44.39
C ASN A 44 -6.75 44.74 -45.80
N LYS A 45 -6.45 43.44 -45.98
CA LYS A 45 -7.15 42.45 -46.83
C LYS A 45 -6.26 41.20 -46.91
N ILE A 46 -6.86 40.01 -47.06
CA ILE A 46 -6.24 38.66 -47.08
C ILE A 46 -6.33 37.94 -45.72
N ILE A 47 -7.53 37.49 -45.34
CA ILE A 47 -7.75 36.58 -44.17
C ILE A 47 -8.05 35.14 -44.61
N THR A 48 -8.29 34.86 -45.89
CA THR A 48 -8.78 33.54 -46.32
C THR A 48 -7.74 32.54 -46.83
N THR A 49 -6.47 32.93 -47.05
CA THR A 49 -5.42 32.00 -47.56
C THR A 49 -4.42 31.56 -46.48
N ILE A 50 -4.33 32.29 -45.36
CA ILE A 50 -3.37 31.97 -44.27
C ILE A 50 -3.89 30.83 -43.37
N VAL A 51 -5.21 30.66 -43.28
CA VAL A 51 -5.85 29.68 -42.39
C VAL A 51 -5.59 28.23 -42.85
N ASP A 52 -5.52 27.96 -44.15
CA ASP A 52 -5.30 26.59 -44.65
C ASP A 52 -3.83 26.15 -44.57
N THR A 53 -2.89 27.08 -44.78
CA THR A 53 -1.45 26.78 -44.74
C THR A 53 -0.96 26.57 -43.30
N THR A 54 -1.53 27.28 -42.33
CA THR A 54 -1.23 27.08 -40.89
C THR A 54 -1.86 25.79 -40.37
N LYS A 55 -3.07 25.42 -40.83
CA LYS A 55 -3.72 24.16 -40.44
C LYS A 55 -2.97 22.93 -40.94
N ALA A 56 -2.41 22.99 -42.16
CA ALA A 56 -1.58 21.92 -42.72
C ALA A 56 -0.23 21.78 -41.99
N ARG A 57 0.40 22.91 -41.62
CA ARG A 57 1.67 22.91 -40.88
C ARG A 57 1.52 22.46 -39.43
N LEU A 58 0.42 22.82 -38.77
CA LEU A 58 0.03 22.26 -37.48
C LEU A 58 -0.25 20.76 -37.57
N LYS A 59 -0.95 20.30 -38.62
CA LYS A 59 -1.19 18.85 -38.83
C LYS A 59 0.10 18.05 -39.01
N LEU A 60 1.07 18.59 -39.75
CA LEU A 60 2.39 17.97 -39.94
C LEU A 60 3.24 17.97 -38.66
N GLN A 61 3.23 19.06 -37.88
CA GLN A 61 3.89 19.08 -36.57
C GLN A 61 3.20 18.17 -35.54
N LEU A 62 1.87 18.03 -35.59
CA LEU A 62 1.11 17.09 -34.76
C LEU A 62 1.35 15.62 -35.16
N SER A 63 1.62 15.33 -36.43
CA SER A 63 1.99 13.97 -36.88
C SER A 63 3.43 13.59 -36.54
N GLU A 64 4.35 14.56 -36.43
CA GLU A 64 5.73 14.31 -36.01
C GLU A 64 5.88 14.15 -34.48
N ILE A 65 4.95 14.73 -33.69
CA ILE A 65 4.89 14.54 -32.24
C ILE A 65 4.18 13.22 -31.86
N SER A 66 3.40 12.64 -32.78
CA SER A 66 2.58 11.44 -32.53
C SER A 66 3.35 10.11 -32.52
N SER A 67 4.68 10.09 -32.64
CA SER A 67 5.47 8.83 -32.62
C SER A 67 6.17 8.54 -31.29
N SER A 68 5.96 9.31 -30.22
CA SER A 68 6.48 8.97 -28.89
C SER A 68 5.65 9.47 -27.69
N ASP A 69 4.38 9.81 -27.87
CA ASP A 69 3.50 10.31 -26.78
C ASP A 69 2.80 9.17 -26.01
N VAL A 70 3.58 8.21 -25.50
CA VAL A 70 3.12 7.44 -24.35
C VAL A 70 3.57 8.22 -23.13
N ALA A 71 2.62 8.77 -22.36
CA ALA A 71 2.93 9.40 -21.08
C ALA A 71 3.85 8.44 -20.29
N PRO A 72 4.98 8.93 -19.73
CA PRO A 72 5.95 8.06 -19.10
C PRO A 72 5.26 7.31 -17.96
N MET A 73 5.18 5.99 -18.09
CA MET A 73 4.58 5.12 -17.07
C MET A 73 5.34 5.29 -15.76
N SER A 74 4.61 5.32 -14.65
CA SER A 74 5.18 5.35 -13.32
C SER A 74 6.00 4.08 -13.06
N LYS A 75 7.15 4.24 -12.40
CA LYS A 75 8.03 3.15 -11.99
C LYS A 75 8.34 3.30 -10.50
N ALA A 76 8.35 2.17 -9.80
CA ALA A 76 8.72 2.11 -8.40
C ALA A 76 10.10 2.71 -8.18
N ARG A 77 10.22 3.58 -7.16
CA ARG A 77 11.50 4.21 -6.81
C ARG A 77 12.51 3.22 -6.22
N VAL A 78 12.02 2.16 -5.59
CA VAL A 78 12.80 1.09 -4.95
C VAL A 78 12.28 -0.26 -5.42
N TYR A 79 13.15 -1.28 -5.38
CA TYR A 79 12.80 -2.68 -5.72
C TYR A 79 12.13 -2.88 -7.09
N ALA A 80 12.32 -1.95 -8.02
CA ALA A 80 11.55 -1.91 -9.26
C ALA A 80 11.80 -3.10 -10.18
N ASP A 81 13.04 -3.56 -10.24
CA ASP A 81 13.49 -4.58 -11.17
C ASP A 81 13.67 -5.95 -10.49
N VAL A 82 13.25 -6.12 -9.23
CA VAL A 82 13.43 -7.37 -8.46
C VAL A 82 12.86 -8.56 -9.21
N ASN A 83 11.59 -8.51 -9.64
CA ASN A 83 10.98 -9.63 -10.38
C ASN A 83 11.51 -9.78 -11.81
N VAL A 84 12.10 -8.73 -12.40
CA VAL A 84 12.76 -8.82 -13.71
C VAL A 84 14.05 -9.65 -13.60
N LEU A 85 14.77 -9.51 -12.48
CA LEU A 85 16.01 -10.22 -12.20
C LEU A 85 15.78 -11.65 -11.65
N ARG A 86 14.60 -11.95 -11.13
CA ARG A 86 14.24 -13.28 -10.60
C ARG A 86 13.92 -14.25 -11.74
N PRO A 87 14.17 -15.57 -11.55
CA PRO A 87 13.75 -16.57 -12.51
C PRO A 87 12.24 -16.56 -12.67
N LYS A 88 11.76 -16.93 -13.86
CA LYS A 88 10.33 -16.80 -14.23
C LYS A 88 9.40 -17.55 -13.28
N ASP A 89 9.82 -18.71 -12.80
CA ASP A 89 9.08 -19.55 -11.83
C ASP A 89 8.88 -18.89 -10.46
N TYR A 90 9.61 -17.81 -10.15
CA TYR A 90 9.43 -17.02 -8.92
C TYR A 90 8.10 -16.27 -8.92
N TRP A 91 7.75 -15.61 -10.01
CA TRP A 91 6.57 -14.74 -10.12
C TRP A 91 5.48 -15.30 -11.05
N ASP A 92 5.78 -16.27 -11.91
CA ASP A 92 4.80 -16.96 -12.75
C ASP A 92 3.99 -17.97 -11.92
N TYR A 93 3.05 -17.43 -11.14
CA TYR A 93 2.16 -18.24 -10.32
C TYR A 93 1.14 -19.05 -11.15
N GLU A 94 0.97 -18.78 -12.44
CA GLU A 94 0.03 -19.54 -13.27
C GLU A 94 0.54 -20.96 -13.54
N SER A 95 1.86 -21.11 -13.68
CA SER A 95 2.54 -22.40 -13.84
C SER A 95 2.72 -23.18 -12.53
N LEU A 96 2.38 -22.61 -11.37
CA LEU A 96 2.51 -23.30 -10.08
C LEU A 96 1.71 -24.61 -10.05
N THR A 97 2.38 -25.70 -9.68
CA THR A 97 1.74 -26.97 -9.34
C THR A 97 1.65 -27.10 -7.83
N VAL A 98 0.43 -27.15 -7.31
CA VAL A 98 0.16 -27.22 -5.87
C VAL A 98 0.24 -28.66 -5.41
N GLN A 99 1.12 -28.94 -4.44
CA GLN A 99 1.11 -30.18 -3.68
C GLN A 99 0.04 -30.05 -2.59
N TRP A 100 -0.86 -31.03 -2.52
CA TRP A 100 -1.98 -31.02 -1.59
C TRP A 100 -1.66 -31.95 -0.41
N GLY A 101 -1.75 -31.42 0.81
CA GLY A 101 -1.75 -32.20 2.05
C GLY A 101 -3.09 -32.90 2.28
N ASP A 102 -3.18 -33.64 3.39
CA ASP A 102 -4.40 -34.33 3.81
C ASP A 102 -5.28 -33.38 4.64
N GLN A 103 -6.55 -33.26 4.28
CA GLN A 103 -7.47 -32.42 5.04
C GLN A 103 -7.83 -33.05 6.38
N ASP A 104 -7.81 -34.38 6.47
CA ASP A 104 -8.19 -35.12 7.67
C ASP A 104 -7.18 -34.94 8.82
N ASP A 105 -5.99 -34.38 8.52
CA ASP A 105 -5.00 -33.95 9.50
C ASP A 105 -5.46 -32.74 10.34
N TYR A 106 -6.57 -32.09 9.98
CA TYR A 106 -7.01 -30.83 10.58
C TYR A 106 -8.48 -30.86 11.00
N GLU A 107 -8.73 -30.63 12.29
CA GLU A 107 -10.08 -30.53 12.84
C GLU A 107 -10.47 -29.06 13.08
N VAL A 108 -11.69 -28.69 12.67
CA VAL A 108 -12.25 -27.35 12.90
C VAL A 108 -12.78 -27.24 14.32
N VAL A 109 -12.28 -26.26 15.08
CA VAL A 109 -12.75 -25.98 16.45
C VAL A 109 -13.88 -24.96 16.45
N ARG A 110 -13.64 -23.79 15.86
CA ARG A 110 -14.63 -22.70 15.83
C ARG A 110 -14.38 -21.73 14.71
N LYS A 111 -15.43 -21.04 14.27
CA LYS A 111 -15.32 -19.96 13.31
C LYS A 111 -14.73 -18.71 13.96
N VAL A 112 -13.73 -18.10 13.33
CA VAL A 112 -13.08 -16.88 13.82
C VAL A 112 -13.25 -15.69 12.89
N GLY A 113 -13.55 -15.92 11.61
CA GLY A 113 -13.70 -14.83 10.65
C GLY A 113 -14.48 -15.21 9.40
N ARG A 114 -14.95 -14.18 8.69
CA ARG A 114 -15.59 -14.32 7.37
C ARG A 114 -15.12 -13.19 6.46
N GLY A 115 -14.47 -13.56 5.37
CA GLY A 115 -14.04 -12.64 4.33
C GLY A 115 -14.95 -12.70 3.10
N LYS A 116 -14.69 -11.81 2.14
CA LYS A 116 -15.33 -11.85 0.82
C LYS A 116 -15.02 -13.15 0.07
N TYR A 117 -13.78 -13.62 0.17
CA TYR A 117 -13.26 -14.77 -0.59
C TYR A 117 -12.96 -16.01 0.26
N SER A 118 -13.18 -15.95 1.57
CA SER A 118 -12.87 -17.06 2.47
C SER A 118 -13.77 -17.10 3.70
N GLU A 119 -13.75 -18.23 4.37
CA GLU A 119 -14.19 -18.40 5.75
C GLU A 119 -12.99 -18.88 6.57
N VAL A 120 -12.85 -18.34 7.78
CA VAL A 120 -11.66 -18.56 8.61
C VAL A 120 -12.08 -19.21 9.91
N PHE A 121 -11.40 -20.30 10.24
CA PHE A 121 -11.66 -21.10 11.42
C PHE A 121 -10.37 -21.27 12.22
N GLU A 122 -10.53 -21.35 13.53
CA GLU A 122 -9.52 -21.96 14.38
C GLU A 122 -9.66 -23.48 14.27
N GLY A 123 -8.53 -24.18 14.18
CA GLY A 123 -8.48 -25.63 14.16
C GLY A 123 -7.31 -26.18 14.94
N ILE A 124 -7.20 -27.51 14.96
CA ILE A 124 -6.10 -28.26 15.56
C ILE A 124 -5.55 -29.23 14.52
N ASN A 125 -4.23 -29.30 14.41
CA ASN A 125 -3.58 -30.39 13.69
C ASN A 125 -3.62 -31.65 14.57
N VAL A 126 -4.31 -32.69 14.14
CA VAL A 126 -4.55 -33.90 14.95
C VAL A 126 -3.28 -34.73 15.19
N ASN A 127 -2.27 -34.58 14.33
CA ASN A 127 -1.00 -35.31 14.43
C ASN A 127 -0.05 -34.66 15.46
N SER A 128 0.00 -33.33 15.51
CA SER A 128 0.89 -32.59 16.45
C SER A 128 0.17 -32.04 17.68
N ASN A 129 -1.17 -32.04 17.68
CA ASN A 129 -2.03 -31.39 18.66
C ASN A 129 -1.77 -29.87 18.80
N GLU A 130 -1.23 -29.23 17.75
CA GLU A 130 -0.98 -27.79 17.71
C GLU A 130 -2.17 -27.03 17.11
N ARG A 131 -2.45 -25.83 17.65
CA ARG A 131 -3.50 -24.94 17.11
C ARG A 131 -3.06 -24.35 15.78
N CYS A 132 -3.99 -24.24 14.85
CA CYS A 132 -3.79 -23.64 13.54
C CYS A 132 -4.97 -22.76 13.12
N ILE A 133 -4.81 -22.04 12.02
CA ILE A 133 -5.89 -21.32 11.35
C ILE A 133 -6.18 -21.99 10.01
N ILE A 134 -7.44 -22.36 9.81
CA ILE A 134 -7.94 -22.98 8.58
C ILE A 134 -8.71 -21.92 7.78
N LYS A 135 -8.13 -21.45 6.68
CA LYS A 135 -8.77 -20.52 5.74
C LYS A 135 -9.37 -21.31 4.58
N ILE A 136 -10.66 -21.59 4.65
CA ILE A 136 -11.42 -22.25 3.59
C ILE A 136 -11.70 -21.21 2.49
N LEU A 137 -11.23 -21.47 1.26
CA LEU A 137 -11.40 -20.56 0.14
C LEU A 137 -12.76 -20.77 -0.52
N LYS A 138 -13.54 -19.69 -0.64
CA LYS A 138 -14.79 -19.71 -1.41
C LYS A 138 -14.49 -19.93 -2.91
N PRO A 139 -15.48 -20.35 -3.71
CA PRO A 139 -15.29 -20.50 -5.16
C PRO A 139 -14.75 -19.21 -5.81
N VAL A 140 -13.47 -19.26 -6.22
CA VAL A 140 -12.76 -18.17 -6.91
C VAL A 140 -11.93 -18.73 -8.06
N LYS A 141 -11.51 -17.87 -8.98
CA LYS A 141 -10.66 -18.27 -10.11
C LYS A 141 -9.37 -18.94 -9.60
N LYS A 142 -9.02 -20.12 -10.13
CA LYS A 142 -7.79 -20.87 -9.79
C LYS A 142 -6.53 -20.00 -9.82
N LYS A 143 -6.43 -19.07 -10.78
CA LYS A 143 -5.35 -18.08 -10.88
C LYS A 143 -5.13 -17.29 -9.58
N LYS A 144 -6.20 -16.88 -8.88
CA LYS A 144 -6.09 -16.16 -7.61
C LYS A 144 -5.55 -17.03 -6.49
N ILE A 145 -5.99 -18.29 -6.43
CA ILE A 145 -5.56 -19.26 -5.43
C ILE A 145 -4.06 -19.54 -5.58
N LYS A 146 -3.61 -19.84 -6.81
CA LYS A 146 -2.19 -20.06 -7.10
C LYS A 146 -1.34 -18.83 -6.78
N ARG A 147 -1.84 -17.61 -7.06
CA ARG A 147 -1.14 -16.38 -6.72
C ARG A 147 -0.94 -16.23 -5.22
N GLU A 148 -2.00 -16.40 -4.43
CA GLU A 148 -1.92 -16.30 -2.95
C GLU A 148 -0.94 -17.34 -2.40
N ILE A 149 -1.04 -18.60 -2.84
CA ILE A 149 -0.10 -19.66 -2.45
C ILE A 149 1.34 -19.30 -2.81
N LYS A 150 1.59 -18.89 -4.06
CA LYS A 150 2.95 -18.58 -4.53
C LYS A 150 3.58 -17.43 -3.73
N ILE A 151 2.80 -16.38 -3.47
CA ILE A 151 3.24 -15.25 -2.66
C ILE A 151 3.57 -15.71 -1.23
N LEU A 152 2.69 -16.48 -0.59
CA LEU A 152 2.91 -17.00 0.76
C LEU A 152 4.15 -17.90 0.83
N GLN A 153 4.38 -18.75 -0.17
CA GLN A 153 5.57 -19.60 -0.25
C GLN A 153 6.84 -18.74 -0.39
N ASN A 154 6.83 -17.73 -1.26
CA ASN A 154 7.98 -16.85 -1.47
C ASN A 154 8.30 -15.98 -0.25
N LEU A 155 7.29 -15.60 0.55
CA LEU A 155 7.46 -14.75 1.73
C LEU A 155 7.64 -15.55 3.04
N CYS A 156 7.54 -16.88 2.99
CA CYS A 156 7.65 -17.72 4.17
C CYS A 156 9.02 -17.56 4.84
N GLY A 157 9.02 -17.36 6.17
CA GLY A 157 10.23 -17.08 6.95
C GLY A 157 10.58 -15.58 7.04
N GLY A 158 9.84 -14.72 6.33
CA GLY A 158 9.97 -13.27 6.44
C GLY A 158 9.58 -12.70 7.81
N PRO A 159 10.16 -11.56 8.21
CA PRO A 159 9.80 -10.90 9.45
C PRO A 159 8.32 -10.51 9.44
N ASN A 160 7.60 -10.94 10.47
CA ASN A 160 6.20 -10.60 10.69
C ASN A 160 5.23 -10.96 9.55
N ILE A 161 5.62 -11.89 8.67
CA ILE A 161 4.74 -12.51 7.68
C ILE A 161 4.09 -13.74 8.31
N VAL A 162 2.78 -13.92 8.10
CA VAL A 162 2.10 -15.15 8.55
C VAL A 162 2.66 -16.38 7.86
N LYS A 163 2.97 -17.42 8.64
CA LYS A 163 3.47 -18.68 8.10
C LYS A 163 2.33 -19.53 7.52
N LEU A 164 2.43 -19.85 6.23
CA LEU A 164 1.65 -20.92 5.59
C LEU A 164 2.27 -22.26 5.99
N LEU A 165 1.50 -23.10 6.68
CA LEU A 165 1.95 -24.40 7.18
C LEU A 165 1.65 -25.51 6.18
N ASP A 166 0.47 -25.50 5.59
CA ASP A 166 0.03 -26.53 4.64
C ASP A 166 -1.08 -26.02 3.71
N ILE A 167 -1.33 -26.78 2.64
CA ILE A 167 -2.35 -26.51 1.62
C ILE A 167 -3.14 -27.79 1.41
N VAL A 168 -4.36 -27.82 1.90
CA VAL A 168 -5.22 -29.03 1.84
C VAL A 168 -6.42 -28.79 0.93
N ARG A 169 -7.08 -29.88 0.55
CA ARG A 169 -8.27 -29.81 -0.28
C ARG A 169 -9.24 -30.91 0.06
N ASP A 170 -10.49 -30.52 0.24
CA ASP A 170 -11.58 -31.44 0.52
C ASP A 170 -11.73 -32.45 -0.62
N GLN A 171 -11.79 -33.74 -0.27
CA GLN A 171 -11.76 -34.79 -1.28
C GLN A 171 -13.04 -34.86 -2.11
N HIS A 172 -14.19 -34.45 -1.56
CA HIS A 172 -15.46 -34.50 -2.26
C HIS A 172 -15.73 -33.20 -3.05
N SER A 173 -15.78 -32.06 -2.35
CA SER A 173 -16.09 -30.75 -2.93
C SER A 173 -14.94 -30.13 -3.70
N LYS A 174 -13.71 -30.65 -3.54
CA LYS A 174 -12.47 -30.08 -4.09
C LYS A 174 -12.21 -28.64 -3.64
N THR A 175 -12.81 -28.23 -2.52
CA THR A 175 -12.63 -26.90 -1.92
C THR A 175 -11.23 -26.81 -1.30
N PRO A 176 -10.39 -25.85 -1.72
CA PRO A 176 -9.07 -25.69 -1.15
C PRO A 176 -9.09 -24.89 0.14
N SER A 177 -8.22 -25.28 1.08
CA SER A 177 -8.01 -24.61 2.35
C SER A 177 -6.52 -24.34 2.57
N LEU A 178 -6.21 -23.16 3.09
CA LEU A 178 -4.85 -22.77 3.47
C LEU A 178 -4.71 -22.85 4.99
N ILE A 179 -3.68 -23.56 5.45
CA ILE A 179 -3.42 -23.78 6.89
C ILE A 179 -2.31 -22.82 7.33
N PHE A 180 -2.54 -22.06 8.38
CA PHE A 180 -1.59 -21.06 8.90
C PHE A 180 -1.24 -21.28 10.36
N GLU A 181 -0.13 -20.66 10.80
CA GLU A 181 0.18 -20.53 12.23
C GLU A 181 -0.97 -19.86 12.98
N TYR A 182 -1.28 -20.34 14.18
CA TYR A 182 -2.21 -19.65 15.08
C TYR A 182 -1.52 -18.43 15.71
N VAL A 183 -2.22 -17.31 15.75
CA VAL A 183 -1.79 -16.08 16.43
C VAL A 183 -2.87 -15.74 17.45
N ASN A 184 -2.48 -15.57 18.72
CA ASN A 184 -3.40 -15.18 19.79
C ASN A 184 -3.70 -13.68 19.73
N SER A 185 -4.43 -13.26 18.69
CA SER A 185 -4.65 -11.84 18.41
C SER A 185 -5.80 -11.25 19.22
N THR A 186 -5.60 -10.04 19.74
CA THR A 186 -6.70 -9.20 20.25
C THR A 186 -7.31 -8.38 19.12
N ASP A 187 -8.64 -8.27 19.07
CA ASP A 187 -9.32 -7.44 18.07
C ASP A 187 -8.85 -5.97 18.16
N PHE A 188 -8.51 -5.38 17.02
CA PHE A 188 -7.93 -4.04 16.97
C PHE A 188 -8.85 -2.95 17.55
N LYS A 189 -10.18 -3.14 17.56
CA LYS A 189 -11.12 -2.16 18.15
C LYS A 189 -11.02 -2.14 19.67
N VAL A 190 -10.61 -3.25 20.27
CA VAL A 190 -10.35 -3.36 21.71
C VAL A 190 -8.91 -2.94 22.01
N LEU A 191 -7.96 -3.38 21.19
CA LEU A 191 -6.54 -3.16 21.44
C LEU A 191 -6.10 -1.72 21.17
N TYR A 192 -6.46 -1.10 20.04
CA TYR A 192 -5.91 0.20 19.64
C TYR A 192 -6.19 1.33 20.66
N PRO A 193 -7.38 1.42 21.27
CA PRO A 193 -7.63 2.41 22.32
C PRO A 193 -6.77 2.24 23.58
N THR A 194 -6.19 1.05 23.82
CA THR A 194 -5.36 0.78 25.01
C THR A 194 -3.87 0.96 24.75
N LEU A 195 -3.46 1.22 23.51
CA LEU A 195 -2.04 1.34 23.15
C LEU A 195 -1.46 2.67 23.64
N THR A 196 -0.24 2.62 24.18
CA THR A 196 0.54 3.82 24.45
C THR A 196 1.16 4.39 23.18
N ASP A 197 1.63 5.63 23.20
CA ASP A 197 2.42 6.21 22.09
C ASP A 197 3.59 5.30 21.69
N TYR A 198 4.29 4.73 22.69
CA TYR A 198 5.38 3.79 22.43
C TYR A 198 4.89 2.51 21.75
N ASP A 199 3.77 1.94 22.17
CA ASP A 199 3.21 0.75 21.54
C ASP A 199 2.80 0.99 20.09
N ILE A 200 2.21 2.16 19.80
CA ILE A 200 1.87 2.53 18.43
C ILE A 200 3.14 2.56 17.58
N ARG A 201 4.19 3.27 18.02
CA ARG A 201 5.46 3.33 17.30
C ARG A 201 6.06 1.94 17.09
N TYR A 202 6.03 1.11 18.12
CA TYR A 202 6.51 -0.26 18.08
C TYR A 202 5.77 -1.10 17.03
N TYR A 203 4.43 -1.16 17.07
CA TYR A 203 3.66 -1.99 16.14
C TYR A 203 3.70 -1.47 14.70
N ILE A 204 3.78 -0.15 14.51
CA ILE A 204 4.01 0.44 13.19
C ILE A 204 5.39 0.03 12.65
N TYR A 205 6.41 0.06 13.48
CA TYR A 205 7.75 -0.39 13.10
C TYR A 205 7.79 -1.89 12.76
N GLU A 206 7.11 -2.74 13.54
CA GLU A 206 6.98 -4.16 13.24
C GLU A 206 6.23 -4.43 11.93
N LEU A 207 5.21 -3.61 11.61
CA LEU A 207 4.50 -3.68 10.34
C LEU A 207 5.35 -3.18 9.17
N LEU A 208 6.16 -2.12 9.37
CA LEU A 208 7.11 -1.62 8.38
C LEU A 208 8.15 -2.69 8.00
N LYS A 209 8.63 -3.50 8.95
CA LYS A 209 9.51 -4.64 8.66
C LYS A 209 8.86 -5.65 7.70
N ALA A 210 7.58 -5.96 7.91
CA ALA A 210 6.84 -6.87 7.02
C ALA A 210 6.68 -6.28 5.62
N LEU A 211 6.37 -4.98 5.52
CA LEU A 211 6.17 -4.29 4.25
C LEU A 211 7.48 -4.14 3.47
N ASP A 212 8.55 -3.67 4.10
CA ASP A 212 9.86 -3.58 3.45
C ASP A 212 10.34 -4.95 2.97
N TYR A 213 10.16 -5.99 3.79
CA TYR A 213 10.47 -7.35 3.37
C TYR A 213 9.68 -7.78 2.15
N CYS A 214 8.34 -7.67 2.13
CA CYS A 214 7.57 -8.13 0.97
C CYS A 214 7.83 -7.26 -0.29
N HIS A 215 8.06 -5.96 -0.11
CA HIS A 215 8.44 -5.05 -1.20
C HIS A 215 9.81 -5.42 -1.76
N SER A 216 10.79 -5.76 -0.91
CA SER A 216 12.12 -6.26 -1.33
C SER A 216 12.06 -7.60 -2.07
N GLN A 217 10.99 -8.37 -1.85
CA GLN A 217 10.66 -9.60 -2.57
C GLN A 217 9.80 -9.34 -3.83
N GLY A 218 9.60 -8.08 -4.21
CA GLY A 218 8.86 -7.69 -5.41
C GLY A 218 7.35 -7.88 -5.29
N ILE A 219 6.79 -7.88 -4.08
CA ILE A 219 5.38 -8.16 -3.82
C ILE A 219 4.72 -6.97 -3.14
N MET A 220 3.57 -6.53 -3.66
CA MET A 220 2.70 -5.54 -3.02
C MET A 220 1.58 -6.27 -2.27
N HIS A 221 1.24 -5.84 -1.05
CA HIS A 221 0.17 -6.46 -0.25
C HIS A 221 -1.23 -6.05 -0.75
N ARG A 222 -1.45 -4.76 -1.03
CA ARG A 222 -2.66 -4.13 -1.61
C ARG A 222 -3.95 -4.22 -0.80
N ASP A 223 -3.88 -4.65 0.46
CA ASP A 223 -5.01 -4.60 1.41
C ASP A 223 -4.53 -4.44 2.85
N VAL A 224 -3.54 -3.58 3.07
CA VAL A 224 -3.06 -3.24 4.41
C VAL A 224 -4.18 -2.49 5.16
N LYS A 225 -4.59 -3.02 6.31
CA LYS A 225 -5.66 -2.47 7.16
C LYS A 225 -5.60 -3.15 8.54
N PRO A 226 -6.26 -2.59 9.58
CA PRO A 226 -6.18 -3.15 10.94
C PRO A 226 -6.65 -4.60 11.03
N HIS A 227 -7.68 -4.98 10.26
CA HIS A 227 -8.21 -6.35 10.22
C HIS A 227 -7.20 -7.39 9.70
N ASN A 228 -6.17 -6.95 8.96
CA ASN A 228 -5.15 -7.82 8.38
C ASN A 228 -3.83 -7.77 9.17
N VAL A 229 -3.84 -7.16 10.36
CA VAL A 229 -2.66 -7.07 11.24
C VAL A 229 -3.02 -7.75 12.57
N MET A 230 -2.53 -8.97 12.74
CA MET A 230 -2.74 -9.75 13.95
C MET A 230 -1.68 -9.37 15.00
N ILE A 231 -2.12 -8.98 16.19
CA ILE A 231 -1.24 -8.56 17.29
C ILE A 231 -1.53 -9.41 18.52
N ASP A 232 -0.53 -10.18 18.93
CA ASP A 232 -0.45 -10.74 20.27
C ASP A 232 0.29 -9.73 21.15
N HIS A 233 -0.48 -8.99 21.96
CA HIS A 233 0.06 -7.87 22.72
C HIS A 233 0.88 -8.32 23.93
N GLU A 234 0.57 -9.50 24.49
CA GLU A 234 1.30 -10.08 25.62
C GLU A 234 2.73 -10.47 25.20
N LEU A 235 2.86 -11.11 24.03
CA LEU A 235 4.15 -11.51 23.46
C LEU A 235 4.80 -10.41 22.61
N ARG A 236 4.15 -9.26 22.44
CA ARG A 236 4.53 -8.18 21.51
C ARG A 236 4.80 -8.67 20.07
N LYS A 237 4.03 -9.66 19.60
CA LYS A 237 4.22 -10.31 18.29
C LYS A 237 3.21 -9.78 17.29
N LEU A 238 3.68 -9.39 16.11
CA LEU A 238 2.85 -8.94 14.98
C LEU A 238 2.93 -9.91 13.81
N ARG A 239 1.81 -10.13 13.12
CA ARG A 239 1.73 -10.84 11.83
C ARG A 239 0.84 -10.09 10.84
N LEU A 240 1.38 -9.82 9.65
CA LEU A 240 0.62 -9.38 8.49
C LEU A 240 0.00 -10.59 7.79
N ILE A 241 -1.33 -10.59 7.66
CA ILE A 241 -2.13 -11.69 7.14
C ILE A 241 -2.90 -11.31 5.87
N ASP A 242 -3.57 -12.30 5.27
CA ASP A 242 -4.48 -12.15 4.12
C ASP A 242 -3.84 -11.59 2.84
N TRP A 243 -3.01 -12.42 2.21
CA TRP A 243 -2.29 -12.12 0.97
C TRP A 243 -3.12 -12.37 -0.30
N GLY A 244 -4.45 -12.55 -0.20
CA GLY A 244 -5.31 -12.89 -1.34
C GLY A 244 -5.44 -11.79 -2.40
N LEU A 245 -5.21 -10.53 -2.01
CA LEU A 245 -5.17 -9.38 -2.92
C LEU A 245 -3.75 -8.97 -3.33
N ALA A 246 -2.71 -9.58 -2.76
CA ALA A 246 -1.33 -9.28 -3.08
C ALA A 246 -0.99 -9.60 -4.55
N GLU A 247 0.08 -8.99 -5.07
CA GLU A 247 0.54 -9.16 -6.44
C GLU A 247 2.04 -8.92 -6.60
N PHE A 248 2.64 -9.62 -7.57
CA PHE A 248 4.00 -9.35 -8.02
C PHE A 248 4.06 -8.05 -8.82
N TYR A 249 4.98 -7.16 -8.43
CA TYR A 249 5.27 -5.94 -9.13
C TYR A 249 6.18 -6.18 -10.34
N HIS A 250 5.82 -5.61 -11.48
CA HIS A 250 6.60 -5.50 -12.70
C HIS A 250 6.50 -4.04 -13.20
N PRO A 251 7.62 -3.43 -13.61
CA PRO A 251 7.62 -2.08 -14.13
C PRO A 251 6.82 -2.01 -15.44
N GLY A 252 6.02 -0.96 -15.61
CA GLY A 252 5.19 -0.77 -16.81
C GLY A 252 3.97 -1.70 -16.90
N LYS A 253 3.65 -2.46 -15.85
CA LYS A 253 2.44 -3.28 -15.79
C LYS A 253 1.28 -2.49 -15.19
N GLU A 254 0.13 -2.54 -15.84
CA GLU A 254 -1.13 -2.03 -15.30
C GLU A 254 -1.77 -3.05 -14.36
N TYR A 255 -2.21 -2.57 -13.20
CA TYR A 255 -2.87 -3.35 -12.17
C TYR A 255 -4.32 -2.91 -11.98
N ASN A 256 -5.17 -3.87 -11.62
CA ASN A 256 -6.56 -3.58 -11.29
C ASN A 256 -6.67 -2.68 -10.05
N VAL A 257 -7.40 -1.56 -10.17
CA VAL A 257 -7.62 -0.60 -9.06
C VAL A 257 -8.69 -1.03 -8.05
N ARG A 258 -9.48 -2.06 -8.35
CA ARG A 258 -10.55 -2.60 -7.49
C ARG A 258 -10.01 -3.53 -6.39
N VAL A 259 -8.94 -3.07 -5.75
CA VAL A 259 -8.27 -3.70 -4.59
C VAL A 259 -8.40 -2.79 -3.36
N ALA A 260 -7.87 -3.21 -2.21
CA ALA A 260 -7.99 -2.53 -0.92
C ALA A 260 -9.44 -2.31 -0.42
N SER A 261 -9.54 -2.10 0.89
CA SER A 261 -10.80 -1.72 1.56
C SER A 261 -11.01 -0.21 1.45
N ARG A 262 -12.28 0.26 1.33
CA ARG A 262 -12.64 1.64 0.94
C ARG A 262 -11.81 2.74 1.62
N TYR A 263 -11.68 2.70 2.94
CA TYR A 263 -11.00 3.75 3.73
C TYR A 263 -9.47 3.74 3.63
N PHE A 264 -8.89 2.71 3.02
CA PHE A 264 -7.44 2.51 2.90
C PHE A 264 -6.96 2.61 1.45
N LYS A 265 -7.85 2.97 0.51
CA LYS A 265 -7.51 3.14 -0.90
C LYS A 265 -6.64 4.38 -1.10
N GLY A 266 -5.48 4.17 -1.73
CA GLY A 266 -4.64 5.26 -2.24
C GLY A 266 -5.37 6.09 -3.31
N PRO A 267 -5.04 7.38 -3.46
CA PRO A 267 -5.62 8.25 -4.48
C PRO A 267 -5.50 7.65 -5.88
N GLU A 268 -4.41 6.96 -6.19
CA GLU A 268 -4.18 6.23 -7.45
C GLU A 268 -5.31 5.26 -7.77
N LEU A 269 -5.87 4.57 -6.76
CA LEU A 269 -7.00 3.65 -6.96
C LEU A 269 -8.33 4.37 -7.16
N LEU A 270 -8.43 5.62 -6.69
CA LEU A 270 -9.65 6.44 -6.76
C LEU A 270 -9.75 7.20 -8.08
N VAL A 271 -8.60 7.53 -8.68
CA VAL A 271 -8.50 8.25 -9.96
C VAL A 271 -8.17 7.32 -11.15
N ASP A 272 -8.20 6.00 -10.92
CA ASP A 272 -7.96 4.96 -11.93
C ASP A 272 -6.56 4.98 -12.56
N LEU A 273 -5.53 5.36 -11.78
CA LEU A 273 -4.13 5.25 -12.17
C LEU A 273 -3.67 3.80 -11.95
N GLN A 274 -3.42 3.05 -13.02
CA GLN A 274 -3.24 1.59 -12.98
C GLN A 274 -1.79 1.13 -12.85
N ASP A 275 -0.81 1.98 -13.17
CA ASP A 275 0.63 1.70 -13.11
C ASP A 275 1.23 1.98 -11.72
N TYR A 276 0.43 1.78 -10.67
CA TYR A 276 0.84 1.97 -9.28
C TYR A 276 1.83 0.91 -8.80
N ASP A 277 2.46 1.17 -7.66
CA ASP A 277 3.54 0.34 -7.10
C ASP A 277 3.38 0.13 -5.57
N TYR A 278 4.46 -0.32 -4.93
CA TYR A 278 4.57 -0.59 -3.49
C TYR A 278 4.10 0.57 -2.59
N SER A 279 4.19 1.81 -3.07
CA SER A 279 3.77 3.02 -2.35
C SER A 279 2.28 3.02 -1.98
N LEU A 280 1.44 2.24 -2.66
CA LEU A 280 0.05 2.01 -2.29
C LEU A 280 -0.08 1.47 -0.85
N ASP A 281 0.78 0.52 -0.46
CA ASP A 281 0.74 -0.05 0.89
C ASP A 281 1.15 0.99 1.95
N MET A 282 2.01 1.95 1.57
CA MET A 282 2.45 3.03 2.45
C MET A 282 1.33 4.04 2.71
N TRP A 283 0.49 4.31 1.69
CA TRP A 283 -0.73 5.07 1.89
C TRP A 283 -1.67 4.37 2.88
N SER A 284 -1.95 3.08 2.66
CA SER A 284 -2.80 2.30 3.55
C SER A 284 -2.27 2.24 4.99
N LEU A 285 -0.94 2.09 5.16
CA LEU A 285 -0.27 2.13 6.47
C LEU A 285 -0.51 3.47 7.17
N GLY A 286 -0.32 4.58 6.47
CA GLY A 286 -0.52 5.89 7.09
C GLY A 286 -1.99 6.07 7.51
N CYS A 287 -2.97 5.57 6.74
CA CYS A 287 -4.38 5.63 7.12
C CYS A 287 -4.63 4.87 8.43
N MET A 288 -3.98 3.71 8.62
CA MET A 288 -4.01 2.99 9.89
C MET A 288 -3.40 3.80 11.02
N PHE A 289 -2.21 4.35 10.79
CA PHE A 289 -1.48 5.11 11.80
C PHE A 289 -2.25 6.35 12.26
N ALA A 290 -2.82 7.13 11.34
CA ALA A 290 -3.68 8.27 11.67
C ALA A 290 -4.90 7.84 12.52
N GLY A 291 -5.47 6.68 12.22
CA GLY A 291 -6.55 6.08 13.02
C GLY A 291 -6.10 5.72 14.44
N MET A 292 -4.91 5.13 14.59
CA MET A 292 -4.36 4.74 15.91
C MET A 292 -4.07 5.97 16.79
N VAL A 293 -3.41 6.99 16.23
CA VAL A 293 -3.06 8.21 16.96
C VAL A 293 -4.32 8.94 17.46
N ARG A 294 -5.38 8.98 16.64
CA ARG A 294 -6.67 9.59 17.04
C ARG A 294 -7.21 9.01 18.34
N PHE A 295 -7.06 7.71 18.60
CA PHE A 295 -7.57 7.09 19.83
C PHE A 295 -6.72 7.40 21.07
N THR A 296 -5.44 7.73 20.89
CA THR A 296 -4.56 8.08 22.01
C THR A 296 -4.62 9.53 22.43
N THR A 297 -5.03 10.42 21.52
CA THR A 297 -5.15 11.84 21.84
C THR A 297 -6.56 12.13 22.33
N THR A 298 -6.73 12.42 23.62
CA THR A 298 -7.92 13.06 24.19
C THR A 298 -8.01 14.51 23.72
N VAL A 299 -8.12 14.74 22.42
CA VAL A 299 -8.50 16.04 21.86
C VAL A 299 -9.93 15.89 21.36
N ASP A 300 -10.83 16.72 21.88
CA ASP A 300 -12.19 16.85 21.39
C ASP A 300 -12.18 17.28 19.92
N LEU A 301 -12.27 16.29 19.04
CA LEU A 301 -12.29 16.47 17.58
C LEU A 301 -13.66 16.92 17.05
N GLU A 302 -14.60 17.29 17.93
CA GLU A 302 -15.87 17.94 17.55
C GLU A 302 -15.65 19.28 16.81
N SER A 303 -14.45 19.86 16.90
CA SER A 303 -14.08 21.09 16.19
C SER A 303 -13.59 20.89 14.74
N PHE A 304 -13.48 19.66 14.24
CA PHE A 304 -12.85 19.36 12.93
C PHE A 304 -13.73 18.57 11.95
N GLU A 305 -15.06 18.57 12.11
CA GLU A 305 -15.96 17.82 11.20
C GLU A 305 -15.94 18.32 9.75
N GLY A 306 -15.39 19.51 9.47
CA GLY A 306 -15.37 20.11 8.12
C GLY A 306 -14.07 19.94 7.31
N LEU A 307 -12.97 19.43 7.87
CA LEU A 307 -11.65 19.49 7.23
C LEU A 307 -10.85 18.17 7.28
N ILE A 308 -11.57 17.05 7.35
CA ILE A 308 -10.96 15.72 7.53
C ILE A 308 -10.06 15.32 6.36
N VAL A 309 -10.31 15.78 5.14
CA VAL A 309 -9.56 15.32 3.95
C VAL A 309 -8.26 16.11 3.69
N PRO A 310 -8.23 17.46 3.80
CA PRO A 310 -6.99 18.22 3.58
C PRO A 310 -6.04 18.20 4.78
N PHE A 311 -6.58 18.19 6.00
CA PHE A 311 -5.77 18.27 7.23
C PHE A 311 -5.10 16.93 7.57
N THR A 312 -5.80 15.81 7.31
CA THR A 312 -5.16 14.49 7.42
C THR A 312 -4.01 14.40 6.44
N PHE A 313 -4.18 14.76 5.16
CA PHE A 313 -3.11 14.70 4.16
C PHE A 313 -1.84 15.49 4.55
N PHE A 314 -1.99 16.69 5.11
CA PHE A 314 -0.85 17.55 5.49
C PHE A 314 -0.16 17.07 6.77
N VAL A 315 -0.94 16.69 7.78
CA VAL A 315 -0.43 16.10 9.04
C VAL A 315 0.22 14.74 8.76
N PHE A 316 -0.30 13.99 7.80
CA PHE A 316 0.20 12.67 7.39
C PHE A 316 1.55 12.73 6.69
N ILE A 317 1.75 13.69 5.78
CA ILE A 317 3.08 13.92 5.16
C ILE A 317 4.08 14.34 6.23
N LEU A 318 3.70 15.25 7.13
CA LEU A 318 4.58 15.72 8.20
C LEU A 318 4.94 14.62 9.20
N ILE A 319 3.99 13.73 9.54
CA ILE A 319 4.28 12.63 10.45
C ILE A 319 5.05 11.50 9.78
N ILE A 320 4.79 11.16 8.51
CA ILE A 320 5.63 10.20 7.77
C ILE A 320 7.07 10.71 7.69
N ILE A 321 7.27 11.99 7.38
CA ILE A 321 8.61 12.60 7.38
C ILE A 321 9.24 12.57 8.78
N SER A 322 8.47 12.89 9.83
CA SER A 322 8.95 12.87 11.21
C SER A 322 9.31 11.46 11.69
N VAL A 323 8.51 10.44 11.36
CA VAL A 323 8.75 9.05 11.75
C VAL A 323 9.94 8.48 10.98
N LEU A 324 10.06 8.77 9.68
CA LEU A 324 11.24 8.40 8.89
C LEU A 324 12.50 9.08 9.41
N LEU A 325 12.45 10.36 9.81
CA LEU A 325 13.59 11.05 10.44
C LEU A 325 13.95 10.43 11.80
N THR A 326 12.95 10.09 12.61
CA THR A 326 13.19 9.52 13.95
C THR A 326 13.78 8.11 13.86
N ILE A 327 13.32 7.31 12.89
CA ILE A 327 13.91 6.00 12.60
C ILE A 327 15.34 6.18 12.11
N LEU A 328 15.62 7.12 11.20
CA LEU A 328 16.98 7.40 10.71
C LEU A 328 17.94 7.83 11.84
N LEU A 329 17.44 8.60 12.81
CA LEU A 329 18.21 9.07 13.98
C LEU A 329 18.41 8.01 15.07
N LEU A 330 17.69 6.87 15.03
CA LEU A 330 17.89 5.75 15.95
C LEU A 330 18.93 4.74 15.42
N PHE A 331 19.42 4.90 14.18
CA PHE A 331 20.40 4.04 13.52
C PHE A 331 21.72 4.76 13.18
N ILE A 332 21.93 5.97 13.69
CA ILE A 332 23.21 6.70 13.75
C ILE A 332 23.55 6.86 15.23
#